data_AF-A0A1Y2XQ87-F1
#
_entry.id   AF-A0A1Y2XQ87-F1
#
_cell.length_a   1.000
_cell.length_b   1.000
_cell.length_c   1.000
_cell.angle_alpha   90.00
_cell.angle_beta   90.00
_cell.angle_gamma   90.00
#
_symmetry.space_group_name_H-M   'P 1'
#
loop_
_entity.id
_entity.type
_entity.pdbx_description
1 polymer ?
#
loop_
_entity_poly.entity_id
_entity_poly.type
_entity_poly.pdbx_seq_one_letter_code
_entity_poly.pdbx_strand_id
1 'polypeptide(L)' 'MNTQNNNPVEILKAVSTLPEDILNISQVCKFLGISNTAVRQRIFATGCSAMEAVQYYVSKQNK' A
#
# COMPACT_ATOMS: atom_id res chain seq x y z
N MET A 1 8.46 -17.89 18.82
CA MET A 1 8.59 -17.77 17.35
C MET A 1 7.67 -16.65 16.89
N ASN A 2 8.20 -15.44 16.71
CA ASN A 2 7.43 -14.33 16.15
C ASN A 2 7.82 -14.25 14.68
N THR A 3 7.14 -15.02 13.84
CA THR A 3 7.21 -14.85 12.39
C THR A 3 6.58 -13.50 12.10
N GLN A 4 7.40 -12.44 12.05
CA GLN A 4 7.03 -11.22 11.35
C GLN A 4 6.78 -11.66 9.90
N ASN A 5 5.51 -11.86 9.58
CA ASN A 5 5.06 -12.20 8.25
C ASN A 5 5.30 -10.96 7.39
N ASN A 6 6.45 -10.92 6.72
CA ASN A 6 6.89 -9.80 5.89
C ASN A 6 6.22 -9.81 4.51
N ASN A 7 5.09 -10.51 4.34
CA ASN A 7 4.45 -10.61 3.05
C ASN A 7 3.67 -9.31 2.76
N PRO A 8 3.99 -8.57 1.69
CA PRO A 8 3.37 -7.28 1.38
C PRO A 8 1.84 -7.38 1.23
N VAL A 9 1.34 -8.54 0.80
CA VAL A 9 -0.09 -8.82 0.60
C VAL A 9 -0.86 -8.97 1.92
N GLU A 10 -0.29 -9.64 2.91
CA GLU A 10 -0.91 -9.82 4.24
C GLU A 10 -0.95 -8.49 4.99
N ILE A 11 0.11 -7.69 4.87
CA ILE A 11 0.18 -6.33 5.43
C ILE A 11 -0.91 -5.47 4.79
N LEU A 12 -1.03 -5.48 3.46
CA LEU A 12 -2.10 -4.75 2.76
C LEU A 12 -3.50 -5.16 3.20
N LYS A 13 -3.73 -6.45 3.43
CA LYS A 13 -5.01 -6.98 3.88
C LYS A 13 -5.35 -6.50 5.29
N ALA A 14 -4.39 -6.54 6.21
CA ALA A 14 -4.54 -6.03 7.57
C ALA A 14 -4.75 -4.49 7.60
N VAL A 15 -4.03 -3.78 6.73
CA VAL A 15 -4.14 -2.33 6.51
C VAL A 15 -5.52 -1.94 5.98
N SER A 16 -6.11 -2.75 5.10
CA SER A 16 -7.44 -2.54 4.53
C SER A 16 -8.58 -2.63 5.54
N THR A 17 -8.35 -3.28 6.69
CA THR A 17 -9.33 -3.42 7.78
C THR A 17 -9.29 -2.28 8.80
N LEU A 18 -8.33 -1.36 8.68
CA LEU A 18 -8.19 -0.21 9.58
C LEU A 18 -8.90 1.03 9.01
N PRO A 19 -9.39 1.95 9.86
CA PRO A 19 -9.92 3.23 9.40
C PRO A 19 -8.86 3.98 8.59
N GLU A 20 -9.24 4.53 7.44
CA GLU A 20 -8.33 5.26 6.54
C GLU A 20 -7.62 6.44 7.22
N ASP A 21 -8.23 7.00 8.27
CA ASP A 21 -7.71 8.11 9.09
C ASP A 21 -6.45 7.74 9.89
N ILE A 22 -6.28 6.47 10.26
CA ILE A 22 -5.15 5.99 11.07
C ILE A 22 -3.94 5.63 10.17
N LEU A 23 -4.18 5.46 8.87
CA LEU A 23 -3.25 4.76 8.00
C LEU A 23 -2.34 5.71 7.22
N ASN A 24 -1.07 5.78 7.63
CA ASN A 24 -0.10 6.62 6.92
C ASN A 24 0.41 5.93 5.64
N ILE A 25 -0.08 6.35 4.47
CA ILE A 25 0.33 5.86 3.14
C ILE A 25 1.85 5.92 2.94
N SER A 26 2.53 6.88 3.58
CA SER A 26 3.99 6.99 3.55
C SER A 26 4.69 5.78 4.19
N GLN A 27 4.15 5.26 5.30
CA GLN A 27 4.69 4.06 5.95
C GLN A 27 4.40 2.82 5.10
N VAL A 28 3.18 2.67 4.63
CA VAL A 28 2.77 1.52 3.80
C VAL A 28 3.60 1.45 2.51
N CYS A 29 3.76 2.57 1.80
CA CYS A 29 4.67 2.65 0.65
C CYS A 29 6.09 2.22 0.99
N LYS A 30 6.62 2.68 2.13
CA LYS A 30 7.99 2.36 2.56
C LYS A 30 8.16 0.87 2.89
N PHE A 31 7.18 0.27 3.54
CA PHE A 31 7.15 -1.17 3.81
C PHE A 31 7.05 -2.02 2.54
N LEU A 32 6.24 -1.57 1.58
CA LEU A 32 6.03 -2.27 0.31
C LEU A 32 7.10 -1.94 -0.75
N GLY A 33 8.07 -1.07 -0.44
CA GLY A 33 9.05 -0.61 -1.43
C GLY A 33 8.45 0.17 -2.60
N ILE A 34 7.27 0.78 -2.40
CA ILE A 34 6.57 1.58 -3.40
C ILE A 34 6.91 3.06 -3.21
N SER A 35 7.05 3.79 -4.32
CA SER A 35 7.23 5.23 -4.28
C SER A 35 5.94 5.95 -3.89
N ASN A 36 5.94 6.64 -2.75
CA ASN A 36 4.80 7.44 -2.28
C ASN A 36 4.37 8.48 -3.33
N THR A 37 5.34 9.11 -4.00
CA THR A 37 5.08 10.07 -5.09
C THR A 37 4.32 9.43 -6.25
N ALA A 38 4.66 8.20 -6.63
CA ALA A 38 3.99 7.47 -7.71
C ALA A 38 2.55 7.10 -7.33
N VAL A 39 2.34 6.70 -6.07
CA VAL A 39 1.00 6.44 -5.51
C VAL A 39 0.15 7.70 -5.53
N ARG A 40 0.68 8.84 -5.04
CA ARG A 40 -0.03 10.14 -5.06
C ARG A 40 -0.36 10.61 -6.48
N GLN A 41 0.60 10.50 -7.40
CA GLN A 41 0.40 10.80 -8.81
C GLN A 41 -0.75 9.97 -9.40
N ARG A 42 -0.81 8.67 -9.07
CA ARG A 42 -1.89 7.79 -9.52
C ARG A 42 -3.24 8.15 -8.91
N ILE A 43 -3.30 8.43 -7.61
CA ILE A 43 -4.54 8.91 -6.96
C ILE A 43 -5.06 10.15 -7.68
N PHE A 44 -4.18 11.10 -7.99
CA PHE A 44 -4.55 12.32 -8.70
C PHE A 44 -4.97 12.08 -10.16
N ALA A 45 -4.25 11.21 -10.87
CA ALA A 45 -4.51 10.93 -12.29
C ALA A 45 -5.74 10.05 -12.53
N THR A 46 -6.06 9.13 -11.61
CA THR A 46 -7.15 8.15 -11.75
C THR A 46 -8.34 8.42 -10.83
N GLY A 47 -8.19 9.25 -9.80
CA GLY A 47 -9.22 9.46 -8.78
C GLY A 47 -9.44 8.25 -7.85
N CYS A 48 -8.63 7.19 -7.96
CA CYS A 48 -8.72 6.00 -7.13
C CYS A 48 -8.25 6.26 -5.69
N SER A 49 -8.76 5.48 -4.74
CA SER A 49 -8.31 5.53 -3.35
C SER A 49 -6.82 5.19 -3.21
N ALA A 50 -6.20 5.69 -2.13
CA ALA A 50 -4.78 5.45 -1.90
C ALA A 50 -4.44 3.96 -1.81
N MET A 51 -5.33 3.16 -1.24
CA MET A 51 -5.15 1.71 -1.16
C MET A 51 -5.21 1.03 -2.54
N GLU A 52 -6.13 1.42 -3.43
CA GLU A 52 -6.17 0.91 -4.80
C GLU A 52 -4.89 1.25 -5.56
N ALA A 53 -4.41 2.49 -5.40
CA ALA A 53 -3.18 2.92 -6.02
C ALA A 53 -1.99 2.08 -5.53
N VAL A 54 -1.87 1.84 -4.22
CA VAL A 54 -0.82 0.99 -3.64
C VAL A 54 -0.96 -0.46 -4.13
N GLN A 55 -2.17 -1.03 -4.12
CA GLN A 55 -2.42 -2.40 -4.53
C GLN A 55 -2.02 -2.63 -6.00
N TYR A 56 -2.29 -1.66 -6.87
CA TYR A 56 -1.79 -1.71 -8.25
C TYR A 56 -0.26 -1.83 -8.31
N TYR A 57 0.47 -1.02 -7.54
CA TYR A 57 1.94 -1.06 -7.56
C TYR A 57 2.48 -2.35 -6.95
N VAL A 58 1.84 -2.92 -5.93
CA VAL A 58 2.22 -4.24 -5.39
C VAL A 58 2.02 -5.34 -6.43
N SER A 59 0.86 -5.37 -7.09
CA SER A 59 0.59 -6.33 -8.16
C SER A 59 1.51 -6.13 -9.36
N LYS A 60 1.90 -4.88 -9.66
CA LYS A 60 2.88 -4.56 -10.71
C LYS A 60 4.30 -5.00 -10.34
N GLN A 61 4.68 -4.99 -9.06
CA GLN A 61 5.99 -5.44 -8.58
C GLN A 61 6.17 -6.96 -8.60
N ASN A 62 5.07 -7.70 -8.42
CA ASN A 62 5.06 -9.17 -8.41
C ASN A 62 4.93 -9.80 -9.82
N LYS A 63 4.97 -8.98 -10.87
CA LYS A 63 4.83 -9.40 -12.27
C LYS A 63 6.10 -9.12 -13.05
#